data_AF-F1LAC3-F1
#
_entry.id   AF-F1LAC3-F1
#
_cell.length_a   1.000
_cell.length_b   1.000
_cell.length_c   1.000
_cell.angle_alpha   90.00
_cell.angle_beta   90.00
_cell.angle_gamma   90.00
#
_symmetry.space_group_name_H-M   'P 1'
#
loop_
_entity.id
_entity.type
_entity.pdbx_description
1 polymer ?
#
loop_
_entity_poly.entity_id
_entity_poly.type
_entity_poly.pdbx_seq_one_letter_code
_entity_poly.pdbx_strand_id
1 'polypeptide(L)'
;MAAVNTTKVRKSGRSMATKALIIQEYKRRLRDNVKSLNDNFINILSAAKINVDDAAHKNPVGRMTEYYTMKNEMAARAALMVRAADELLKLTHDLKEFLILHDFNFLSSAIENAEARADKKMDEYVAKYDALRLDTASIITDIDKELNEHFSLRQ
;
A
#
# COMPACT_ATOMS: atom_id res chain seq x y z
N MET A 1 8.00 -22.33 35.46
CA MET A 1 7.24 -21.07 35.40
C MET A 1 8.05 -20.03 34.63
N ALA A 2 7.97 -20.03 33.30
CA ALA A 2 8.61 -19.02 32.46
C ALA A 2 7.49 -18.17 31.84
N ALA A 3 7.44 -16.90 32.21
CA ALA A 3 6.42 -15.97 31.76
C ALA A 3 6.64 -15.63 30.28
N VAL A 4 5.74 -16.12 29.42
CA VAL A 4 5.64 -15.70 28.02
C VAL A 4 5.10 -14.27 28.00
N ASN A 5 5.97 -13.33 27.62
CA ASN A 5 5.66 -11.91 27.57
C ASN A 5 4.75 -11.63 26.36
N THR A 6 3.43 -11.58 26.59
CA THR A 6 2.39 -11.33 25.58
C THR A 6 2.22 -9.84 25.31
N THR A 7 3.25 -9.18 24.77
CA THR A 7 3.06 -7.87 24.13
C THR A 7 2.68 -8.06 22.67
N LYS A 8 1.46 -8.55 22.40
CA LYS A 8 0.85 -8.47 21.06
C LYS A 8 0.51 -7.00 20.80
N VAL A 9 1.46 -6.33 20.16
CA VAL A 9 1.45 -4.88 19.98
C VAL A 9 0.22 -4.45 19.19
N ARG A 10 -0.52 -3.51 19.77
CA ARG A 10 -1.60 -2.67 19.22
C ARG A 10 -1.11 -1.78 18.04
N LYS A 11 -0.34 -2.35 17.10
CA LYS A 11 0.39 -1.67 16.00
C LYS A 11 -0.44 -1.52 14.72
N SER A 12 -1.45 -2.39 14.52
CA SER A 12 -2.23 -2.46 13.27
C SER A 12 -3.03 -1.18 12.98
N GLY A 13 -3.79 -0.65 13.96
CA GLY A 13 -4.63 0.54 13.74
C GLY A 13 -3.86 1.83 13.49
N ARG A 14 -2.69 2.00 14.10
CA ARG A 14 -1.84 3.19 13.92
C ARG A 14 -1.19 3.21 12.53
N SER A 15 -0.73 2.04 12.06
CA SER A 15 -0.18 1.86 10.71
C SER A 15 -1.22 2.14 9.62
N MET A 16 -2.46 1.66 9.81
CA MET A 16 -3.55 1.89 8.84
C MET A 16 -3.98 3.36 8.76
N ALA A 17 -4.07 4.06 9.89
CA ALA A 17 -4.35 5.49 9.91
C ALA A 17 -3.25 6.31 9.21
N THR A 18 -1.97 5.97 9.43
CA THR A 18 -0.85 6.60 8.73
C THR A 18 -0.89 6.35 7.23
N LYS A 19 -1.20 5.13 6.78
CA LYS A 19 -1.37 4.81 5.35
C LYS A 19 -2.50 5.64 4.71
N ALA A 20 -3.63 5.77 5.39
CA ALA A 20 -4.75 6.57 4.90
C ALA A 20 -4.39 8.06 4.73
N LEU A 21 -3.65 8.63 5.70
CA LEU A 21 -3.17 10.01 5.63
C LEU A 21 -2.17 10.21 4.49
N ILE A 22 -1.23 9.28 4.27
CA ILE A 22 -0.29 9.31 3.15
C ILE A 22 -1.05 9.30 1.81
N ILE A 23 -2.03 8.41 1.66
CA ILE A 23 -2.85 8.34 0.43
C ILE A 23 -3.64 9.63 0.22
N GLN A 24 -4.17 10.23 1.29
CA GLN A 24 -4.90 11.50 1.20
C GLN A 24 -3.98 12.62 0.72
N GLU A 25 -2.74 12.66 1.22
CA GLU A 25 -1.73 13.64 0.80
C GLU A 25 -1.32 13.43 -0.67
N TYR A 26 -1.13 12.19 -1.11
CA TYR A 26 -0.86 11.87 -2.52
C TYR A 26 -1.98 12.32 -3.44
N LYS A 27 -3.24 12.06 -3.06
CA LYS A 27 -4.42 12.55 -3.80
C LYS A 27 -4.46 14.08 -3.87
N ARG A 28 -4.09 14.77 -2.78
CA ARG A 28 -4.02 16.23 -2.75
C ARG A 28 -2.94 16.74 -3.69
N ARG A 29 -1.70 16.23 -3.59
CA ARG A 29 -0.58 16.57 -4.47
C ARG A 29 -0.92 16.37 -5.94
N LEU A 30 -1.59 15.26 -6.30
CA LEU A 30 -2.04 15.02 -7.67
C LEU A 30 -2.99 16.12 -8.16
N ARG A 31 -4.06 16.39 -7.40
CA ARG A 31 -5.07 17.40 -7.78
C ARG A 31 -4.45 18.79 -7.92
N ASP A 32 -3.64 19.19 -6.94
CA ASP A 32 -3.07 20.54 -6.90
C ASP A 32 -2.09 20.76 -8.06
N ASN A 33 -1.24 19.78 -8.38
CA ASN A 33 -0.28 19.91 -9.48
C ASN A 33 -0.96 19.82 -10.86
N VAL A 34 -1.95 18.96 -11.05
CA VAL A 34 -2.75 18.93 -12.30
C VAL A 34 -3.51 20.23 -12.49
N LYS A 35 -4.11 20.77 -11.43
CA LYS A 35 -4.77 22.09 -11.47
C LYS A 35 -3.78 23.20 -11.84
N SER A 36 -2.60 23.23 -11.22
CA SER A 36 -1.56 24.20 -11.52
C SER A 36 -1.13 24.13 -12.99
N LEU A 37 -0.93 22.92 -13.55
CA LEU A 37 -0.62 22.76 -14.97
C LEU A 37 -1.69 23.38 -15.86
N ASN A 38 -2.96 23.04 -15.60
CA ASN A 38 -4.07 23.49 -16.44
C ASN A 38 -4.31 25.01 -16.32
N ASP A 39 -4.36 25.53 -15.10
CA ASP A 39 -4.60 26.95 -14.84
C ASP A 39 -3.49 27.81 -15.48
N ASN A 40 -2.22 27.43 -15.34
CA ASN A 40 -1.11 28.17 -15.96
C ASN A 40 -1.17 28.11 -17.49
N PHE A 41 -1.52 26.95 -18.06
CA PHE A 41 -1.66 26.80 -19.51
C PHE A 41 -2.79 27.66 -20.08
N ILE A 42 -3.96 27.66 -19.44
CA ILE A 42 -5.11 28.50 -19.83
C ILE A 42 -4.73 29.98 -19.80
N ASN A 43 -4.00 30.42 -18.76
CA ASN A 43 -3.55 31.81 -18.66
C ASN A 43 -2.54 32.19 -19.75
N ILE A 44 -1.60 31.29 -20.10
CA ILE A 44 -0.67 31.50 -21.22
C ILE A 44 -1.45 31.66 -22.53
N LEU A 45 -2.43 30.78 -22.79
CA LEU A 45 -3.27 30.88 -23.99
C LEU A 45 -4.07 32.18 -24.03
N SER A 46 -4.60 32.61 -22.88
CA SER A 46 -5.36 33.86 -22.77
C SER A 46 -4.49 35.07 -23.07
N ALA A 47 -3.25 35.10 -22.55
CA ALA A 47 -2.27 36.17 -22.79
C ALA A 47 -1.74 36.16 -24.25
N ALA A 48 -1.64 34.99 -24.87
CA ALA A 48 -1.18 34.86 -26.25
C ALA A 48 -2.24 35.27 -27.29
N LYS A 49 -3.50 35.49 -26.88
CA LYS A 49 -4.59 35.81 -27.79
C LYS A 49 -4.40 37.22 -28.38
N ILE A 50 -4.23 37.28 -29.70
CA ILE A 50 -4.12 38.54 -30.44
C ILE A 50 -5.53 39.13 -30.63
N ASN A 51 -5.80 40.29 -30.02
CA ASN A 51 -7.00 41.07 -30.33
C ASN A 51 -6.72 41.98 -31.52
N VAL A 52 -7.49 41.79 -32.60
CA VAL A 52 -7.32 42.52 -33.88
C VAL A 52 -7.67 44.02 -33.73
N ASP A 53 -8.56 44.34 -32.79
CA ASP A 53 -8.96 45.72 -32.44
C ASP A 53 -8.01 46.40 -31.45
N ASP A 54 -7.02 45.68 -30.91
CA ASP A 54 -6.15 46.25 -29.91
C ASP A 54 -5.17 47.23 -30.58
N ALA A 55 -5.21 48.50 -30.14
CA ALA A 55 -4.48 49.64 -30.70
C ALA A 55 -2.94 49.49 -30.74
N ALA A 56 -2.40 48.33 -30.36
CA ALA A 56 -0.99 47.96 -30.35
C ALA A 56 -0.44 47.91 -31.77
N HIS A 57 -1.29 47.55 -32.74
CA HIS A 57 -0.96 47.61 -34.16
C HIS A 57 -0.79 49.05 -34.68
N LYS A 58 -1.25 50.06 -33.93
CA LYS A 58 -1.25 51.48 -34.33
C LYS A 58 -0.24 52.36 -33.58
N ASN A 59 0.29 51.94 -32.42
CA ASN A 59 1.32 52.69 -31.70
C ASN A 59 2.35 51.76 -31.01
N PRO A 60 3.48 51.47 -31.67
CA PRO A 60 4.46 50.49 -31.19
C PRO A 60 5.34 50.98 -30.03
N VAL A 61 5.34 52.27 -29.69
CA VAL A 61 6.26 52.86 -28.69
C VAL A 61 5.61 53.00 -27.30
N GLY A 62 4.28 53.18 -27.24
CA GLY A 62 3.57 53.44 -25.98
C GLY A 62 3.34 52.23 -25.07
N ARG A 63 3.60 50.99 -25.54
CA ARG A 63 3.21 49.75 -24.84
C ARG A 63 4.36 48.78 -24.54
N MET A 64 5.62 49.21 -24.63
CA MET A 64 6.77 48.33 -24.39
C MET A 64 6.76 47.71 -22.97
N THR A 65 6.36 48.46 -21.95
CA THR A 65 6.26 47.95 -20.58
C THR A 65 5.22 46.83 -20.45
N GLU A 66 4.05 46.99 -21.09
CA GLU A 66 2.99 45.98 -21.08
C GLU A 66 3.43 44.70 -21.80
N TYR A 67 4.09 44.85 -22.96
CA TYR A 67 4.66 43.73 -23.70
C TYR A 67 5.66 42.93 -22.87
N TYR A 68 6.63 43.59 -22.22
CA TYR A 68 7.61 42.90 -21.39
C TYR A 68 6.98 42.29 -20.14
N THR A 69 5.99 42.95 -19.54
CA THR A 69 5.24 42.42 -18.41
C THR A 69 4.57 41.10 -18.78
N MET A 70 3.77 41.10 -19.86
CA MET A 70 3.08 39.92 -20.36
C MET A 70 4.07 38.80 -20.73
N LYS A 71 5.17 39.13 -21.41
CA LYS A 71 6.23 38.17 -21.77
C LYS A 71 6.83 37.50 -20.53
N ASN A 72 7.18 38.28 -19.51
CA ASN A 72 7.77 37.76 -18.27
C ASN A 72 6.76 36.91 -17.50
N GLU A 73 5.50 37.32 -17.47
CA GLU A 73 4.40 36.60 -16.84
C GLU A 73 4.18 35.22 -17.49
N MET A 74 4.15 35.17 -18.84
CA MET A 74 4.06 33.91 -19.59
C MET A 74 5.24 32.98 -19.30
N ALA A 75 6.46 33.53 -19.26
CA ALA A 75 7.66 32.75 -18.93
C ALA A 75 7.61 32.18 -17.51
N ALA A 76 7.17 32.98 -16.52
CA ALA A 76 7.00 32.54 -15.14
C ALA A 76 5.95 31.41 -15.03
N ARG A 77 4.82 31.54 -15.74
CA ARG A 77 3.79 30.49 -15.78
C ARG A 77 4.30 29.19 -16.40
N ALA A 78 5.07 29.26 -17.49
CA ALA A 78 5.68 28.08 -18.10
C ALA A 78 6.63 27.39 -17.12
N ALA A 79 7.42 28.15 -16.35
CA ALA A 79 8.27 27.59 -15.31
C ALA A 79 7.45 26.91 -14.18
N LEU A 80 6.32 27.49 -13.77
CA LEU A 80 5.41 26.87 -12.80
C LEU A 80 4.80 25.56 -13.32
N MET A 81 4.50 25.45 -14.61
CA MET A 81 4.06 24.20 -15.23
C MET A 81 5.14 23.13 -15.16
N VAL A 82 6.39 23.45 -15.52
CA VAL A 82 7.52 22.51 -15.43
C VAL A 82 7.72 22.02 -14.00
N ARG A 83 7.64 22.92 -13.02
CA ARG A 83 7.70 22.55 -11.61
C ARG A 83 6.58 21.59 -11.21
N ALA A 84 5.33 21.87 -11.61
CA ALA A 84 4.20 20.99 -11.31
C ALA A 84 4.37 19.60 -11.96
N ALA A 85 4.93 19.52 -13.17
CA ALA A 85 5.26 18.26 -13.81
C ALA A 85 6.35 17.47 -13.06
N ASP A 86 7.40 18.14 -12.58
CA ASP A 86 8.45 17.51 -11.75
C ASP A 86 7.88 16.98 -10.42
N GLU A 87 6.97 17.72 -9.78
CA GLU A 87 6.28 17.26 -8.57
C GLU A 87 5.40 16.03 -8.81
N LEU A 88 4.78 15.90 -10.00
CA LEU A 88 4.06 14.68 -10.39
C LEU A 88 5.00 13.50 -10.64
N LEU A 89 6.20 13.74 -11.17
CA LEU A 89 7.23 12.71 -11.33
C LEU A 89 7.71 12.19 -9.96
N LYS A 90 7.98 13.10 -9.01
CA LYS A 90 8.30 12.73 -7.62
C LYS A 90 7.16 11.94 -6.97
N LEU A 91 5.92 12.39 -7.13
CA LEU A 91 4.74 11.66 -6.62
C LEU A 91 4.67 10.24 -7.17
N THR A 92 5.04 10.04 -8.45
CA THR A 92 5.09 8.70 -9.05
C THR A 92 6.16 7.82 -8.38
N HIS A 93 7.31 8.39 -8.03
CA HIS A 93 8.34 7.68 -7.27
C HIS A 93 7.86 7.32 -5.87
N ASP A 94 7.28 8.27 -5.14
CA ASP A 94 6.75 8.09 -3.79
C ASP A 94 5.65 7.00 -3.75
N LEU A 95 4.84 6.90 -4.81
CA LEU A 95 3.84 5.84 -4.97
C LEU A 95 4.48 4.46 -5.14
N LYS A 96 5.53 4.36 -5.96
CA LYS A 96 6.27 3.10 -6.14
C LYS A 96 6.90 2.65 -4.83
N GLU A 97 7.55 3.56 -4.13
CA GLU A 97 8.15 3.28 -2.82
C GLU A 97 7.08 2.83 -1.81
N PHE A 98 5.97 3.56 -1.73
CA PHE A 98 4.85 3.19 -0.86
C PHE A 98 4.33 1.79 -1.17
N LEU A 99 4.09 1.45 -2.44
CA LEU A 99 3.58 0.14 -2.83
C LEU A 99 4.60 -0.97 -2.57
N ILE A 100 5.86 -0.78 -2.93
CA ILE A 100 6.90 -1.78 -2.73
C ILE A 100 7.13 -2.03 -1.24
N LEU A 101 7.40 -0.98 -0.45
CA LEU A 101 7.78 -1.13 0.95
C LEU A 101 6.61 -1.54 1.86
N HIS A 102 5.41 -1.05 1.60
CA HIS A 102 4.26 -1.39 2.46
C HIS A 102 3.58 -2.70 2.12
N ASP A 103 3.71 -3.21 0.89
CA ASP A 103 3.16 -4.51 0.51
C ASP A 103 3.95 -5.66 1.15
N PHE A 104 5.28 -5.53 1.31
CA PHE A 104 6.07 -6.53 2.04
C PHE A 104 5.60 -6.75 3.48
N ASN A 105 5.21 -5.68 4.19
CA ASN A 105 4.69 -5.83 5.55
C ASN A 105 3.36 -6.58 5.59
N PHE A 106 2.49 -6.35 4.59
CA PHE A 106 1.24 -7.10 4.46
C PHE A 106 1.52 -8.57 4.11
N LEU A 107 2.39 -8.82 3.13
CA LEU A 107 2.79 -10.15 2.72
C LEU A 107 3.43 -10.94 3.86
N SER A 108 4.36 -10.34 4.61
CA SER A 108 4.95 -10.96 5.82
C SER A 108 3.88 -11.33 6.83
N SER A 109 2.94 -10.43 7.13
CA SER A 109 1.85 -10.72 8.07
C SER A 109 0.91 -11.83 7.56
N ALA A 110 0.69 -11.91 6.25
CA ALA A 110 -0.13 -12.95 5.64
C ALA A 110 0.56 -14.32 5.72
N ILE A 111 1.88 -14.36 5.50
CA ILE A 111 2.73 -15.54 5.64
C ILE A 111 2.75 -16.02 7.09
N GLU A 112 3.07 -15.14 8.06
CA GLU A 112 3.05 -15.49 9.49
C GLU A 112 1.71 -16.06 9.94
N ASN A 113 0.60 -15.47 9.47
CA ASN A 113 -0.74 -15.99 9.76
C ASN A 113 -1.03 -17.34 9.09
N ALA A 114 -0.46 -17.59 7.90
CA ALA A 114 -0.60 -18.86 7.21
C ALA A 114 0.21 -19.96 7.90
N GLU A 115 1.45 -19.67 8.30
CA GLU A 115 2.31 -20.56 9.09
C GLU A 115 1.65 -20.92 10.42
N ALA A 116 1.19 -19.93 11.18
CA ALA A 116 0.51 -20.17 12.46
C ALA A 116 -0.75 -21.05 12.32
N ARG A 117 -1.47 -20.94 11.20
CA ARG A 117 -2.61 -21.83 10.91
C ARG A 117 -2.16 -23.25 10.55
N ALA A 118 -1.06 -23.38 9.81
CA ALA A 118 -0.49 -24.67 9.46
C ALA A 118 0.02 -25.41 10.69
N ASP A 119 0.75 -24.73 11.57
CA ASP A 119 1.26 -25.27 12.83
C ASP A 119 0.12 -25.77 13.72
N LYS A 120 -0.92 -24.94 13.91
CA LYS A 120 -2.09 -25.34 14.69
C LYS A 120 -2.76 -26.59 14.11
N LYS A 121 -2.86 -26.68 12.79
CA LYS A 121 -3.47 -27.83 12.12
C LYS A 121 -2.59 -29.09 12.25
N MET A 122 -1.28 -28.92 12.22
CA MET A 122 -0.32 -29.99 12.49
C MET A 122 -0.48 -30.51 13.91
N ASP A 123 -0.56 -29.63 14.92
CA ASP A 123 -0.79 -30.02 16.32
C ASP A 123 -2.09 -30.82 16.48
N GLU A 124 -3.17 -30.38 15.82
CA GLU A 124 -4.45 -31.09 15.80
C GLU A 124 -4.35 -32.48 15.16
N TYR A 125 -3.55 -32.64 14.09
CA TYR A 125 -3.34 -33.94 13.46
C TYR A 125 -2.48 -34.87 14.31
N VAL A 126 -1.43 -34.34 14.97
CA VAL A 126 -0.60 -35.11 15.90
C VAL A 126 -1.44 -35.63 17.06
N ALA A 127 -2.25 -34.77 17.68
CA ALA A 127 -3.13 -35.18 18.77
C ALA A 127 -4.14 -36.26 18.36
N LYS A 128 -4.72 -36.14 17.16
CA LYS A 128 -5.63 -37.18 16.61
C LYS A 128 -4.90 -38.50 16.33
N TYR A 129 -3.70 -38.42 15.79
CA TYR A 129 -2.88 -39.61 15.52
C TYR A 129 -2.52 -40.34 16.82
N ASP A 130 -2.09 -39.62 17.85
CA ASP A 130 -1.74 -40.20 19.14
C ASP A 130 -2.95 -40.87 19.81
N ALA A 131 -4.13 -40.23 19.74
CA ALA A 131 -5.37 -40.81 20.24
C ALA A 131 -5.74 -42.11 19.51
N LEU A 132 -5.66 -42.12 18.17
CA LEU A 132 -5.94 -43.32 17.37
C LEU A 132 -4.93 -44.43 17.64
N ARG A 133 -3.66 -44.08 17.84
CA ARG A 133 -2.60 -45.03 18.19
C ARG A 133 -2.87 -45.69 19.53
N LEU A 134 -3.29 -44.92 20.54
CA LEU A 134 -3.68 -45.43 21.86
C LEU A 134 -4.89 -46.36 21.78
N ASP A 135 -5.92 -45.97 21.03
CA ASP A 135 -7.13 -46.78 20.84
C ASP A 135 -6.81 -48.12 20.16
N THR A 136 -6.00 -48.08 19.09
CA THR A 136 -5.54 -49.29 18.39
C THR A 136 -4.74 -50.20 19.31
N ALA A 137 -3.85 -49.65 20.14
CA ALA A 137 -3.08 -50.44 21.10
C ALA A 137 -3.97 -51.07 22.18
N SER A 138 -5.02 -50.37 22.62
CA SER A 138 -6.03 -50.91 23.53
C SER A 138 -6.74 -52.10 22.92
N ILE A 139 -7.24 -51.96 21.68
CA ILE A 139 -7.93 -53.04 20.97
C ILE A 139 -7.04 -54.27 20.81
N ILE A 140 -5.77 -54.09 20.45
CA ILE A 140 -4.81 -55.20 20.36
C ILE A 140 -4.67 -55.91 21.71
N THR A 141 -4.53 -55.14 22.80
CA THR A 141 -4.39 -55.70 24.15
C THR A 141 -5.63 -56.49 24.57
N ASP A 142 -6.82 -55.99 24.23
CA ASP A 142 -8.09 -56.65 24.53
C ASP A 142 -8.22 -57.97 23.73
N ILE A 143 -7.86 -57.96 22.45
CA ILE A 143 -7.83 -59.17 21.60
C ILE A 143 -6.83 -60.20 22.15
N ASP A 144 -5.62 -59.78 22.51
CA ASP A 144 -4.61 -60.68 23.08
C ASP A 144 -5.08 -61.30 24.41
N LYS A 145 -5.80 -60.53 25.21
CA LYS A 145 -6.40 -61.01 26.46
C LYS A 145 -7.50 -62.04 26.19
N GLU A 146 -8.43 -61.76 25.29
CA GLU A 146 -9.52 -62.68 24.93
C GLU A 146 -8.98 -63.98 24.33
N LEU A 147 -7.97 -63.89 23.44
CA LEU A 147 -7.29 -65.06 22.89
C LEU A 147 -6.62 -65.90 23.98
N ASN A 148 -5.92 -65.27 24.93
CA ASN A 148 -5.34 -66.00 26.05
C ASN A 148 -6.40 -66.64 26.93
N GLU A 149 -7.50 -65.95 27.24
CA GLU A 149 -8.56 -66.49 28.10
C GLU A 149 -9.31 -67.67 27.45
N HIS A 150 -9.52 -67.64 26.14
CA HIS A 150 -10.33 -68.64 25.43
C HIS A 150 -9.53 -69.74 24.71
N PHE A 151 -8.29 -69.46 24.29
CA PHE A 151 -7.50 -70.35 23.45
C PHE A 151 -6.13 -70.71 24.01
N SER A 152 -5.77 -70.24 25.22
CA SER A 152 -4.63 -70.85 25.92
C SER A 152 -4.99 -72.29 26.26
N LEU A 153 -4.46 -73.22 25.45
CA LEU A 153 -4.39 -74.62 25.77
C LEU A 153 -3.72 -74.75 27.13
N ARG A 154 -4.48 -75.18 28.15
CA ARG A 154 -3.91 -75.77 29.35
C ARG A 154 -3.04 -76.94 28.88
N GLN A 155 -1.73 -76.73 28.82
CA GLN A 155 -0.76 -77.82 28.98
C GLN A 155 -0.70 -78.18 30.46
#